data_AF-A0A7Z7BX41-F1
#
_entry.id   AF-A0A7Z7BX41-F1
#
_cell.length_a   1.000
_cell.length_b   1.000
_cell.length_c   1.000
_cell.angle_alpha   90.00
_cell.angle_beta   90.00
_cell.angle_gamma   90.00
#
_symmetry.space_group_name_H-M   'P 1'
#
loop_
_entity.id
_entity.type
_entity.pdbx_description
1 polymer ?
#
loop_
_entity_poly.entity_id
_entity_poly.type
_entity_poly.pdbx_seq_one_letter_code
_entity_poly.pdbx_strand_id
1 'polypeptide(L)'
;MVDELIDVELSDRERTLLVRGLGEWGGPARSGEPMAVALGFESAESLRREGRRLAEAIAGRIPLTRLDWTRALLATEVVFASDVVGSGVDWATTTGLTDVDTIQTLRLIQRTLAGVVIRPR
;
A
#
# COMPACT_ATOMS: atom_id res chain seq x y z
N MET A 1 5.89 -1.04 -24.02
CA MET A 1 4.79 -1.93 -23.61
C MET A 1 3.87 -1.10 -22.75
N VAL A 2 2.60 -0.96 -23.13
CA VAL A 2 1.62 -0.30 -22.27
C VAL A 2 1.34 -1.26 -21.12
N ASP A 3 1.51 -0.79 -19.89
CA ASP A 3 1.33 -1.61 -18.70
C ASP A 3 -0.17 -1.93 -18.57
N GLU A 4 -0.53 -3.22 -18.55
CA GLU A 4 -1.92 -3.68 -18.58
C GLU A 4 -2.66 -3.22 -17.31
N LEU A 5 -3.79 -2.55 -17.48
CA LEU A 5 -4.67 -2.15 -16.36
C LEU A 5 -5.53 -3.33 -15.93
N ILE A 6 -5.50 -3.62 -14.64
CA ILE A 6 -6.23 -4.73 -14.02
C ILE A 6 -7.21 -4.15 -13.02
N ASP A 7 -8.50 -4.39 -13.30
CA ASP A 7 -9.56 -4.12 -12.35
C ASP A 7 -9.58 -5.24 -11.29
N VAL A 8 -9.66 -4.84 -10.02
CA VAL A 8 -9.69 -5.76 -8.88
C VAL A 8 -10.86 -5.37 -7.99
N GLU A 9 -11.77 -6.31 -7.81
CA GLU A 9 -12.89 -6.14 -6.90
C GLU A 9 -12.42 -6.29 -5.45
N LEU A 10 -12.21 -5.15 -4.80
CA LEU A 10 -12.00 -5.04 -3.36
C LEU A 10 -13.30 -4.61 -2.67
N SER A 11 -13.47 -4.97 -1.41
CA SER A 11 -14.46 -4.37 -0.52
C SER A 11 -14.04 -2.96 -0.10
N ASP A 12 -14.97 -2.19 0.46
CA ASP A 12 -14.67 -0.84 0.95
C ASP A 12 -13.72 -0.85 2.14
N ARG A 13 -13.74 -1.92 2.95
CA ARG A 13 -12.79 -2.13 4.04
C ARG A 13 -11.38 -2.40 3.51
N GLU A 14 -11.25 -3.23 2.48
CA GLU A 14 -9.95 -3.53 1.85
C GLU A 14 -9.36 -2.30 1.15
N ARG A 15 -10.19 -1.53 0.42
CA ARG A 15 -9.78 -0.25 -0.16
C ARG A 15 -9.31 0.73 0.91
N THR A 16 -10.09 0.86 1.98
CA THR A 16 -9.76 1.76 3.10
C THR A 16 -8.40 1.40 3.69
N LEU A 17 -8.09 0.11 3.88
CA LEU A 17 -6.79 -0.32 4.38
C LEU A 17 -5.64 0.13 3.46
N LEU A 18 -5.74 -0.12 2.15
CA LEU A 18 -4.69 0.29 1.20
C LEU A 18 -4.52 1.82 1.14
N VAL A 19 -5.63 2.56 1.14
CA VAL A 19 -5.61 4.03 1.13
C VAL A 19 -4.93 4.58 2.39
N ARG A 20 -5.26 4.04 3.57
CA ARG A 20 -4.61 4.43 4.83
C ARG A 20 -3.13 4.07 4.84
N GLY A 21 -2.78 2.85 4.44
CA GLY A 21 -1.39 2.41 4.35
C GLY A 21 -0.54 3.30 3.44
N LEU A 22 -1.05 3.67 2.26
CA LEU A 22 -0.37 4.61 1.37
C LEU A 22 -0.25 6.03 1.95
N GLY A 23 -1.27 6.48 2.69
CA GLY A 23 -1.27 7.80 3.33
C GLY A 23 -0.21 7.96 4.42
N GLU A 24 0.11 6.90 5.15
CA GLU A 24 1.08 6.93 6.26
C GLU A 24 2.50 7.28 5.80
N TRP A 25 2.86 7.00 4.54
CA TRP A 25 4.16 7.39 3.95
C TRP A 25 4.32 8.90 3.73
N GLY A 26 3.22 9.66 3.80
CA GLY A 26 3.22 11.12 3.86
C GLY A 26 3.20 11.70 5.29
N GLY A 27 3.15 10.83 6.31
CA GLY A 27 3.01 11.19 7.73
C GLY A 27 4.20 10.68 8.59
N PRO A 28 3.97 9.95 9.69
CA PRO A 28 5.00 9.59 10.66
C PRO A 28 6.01 8.54 10.16
N ALA A 29 5.69 7.81 9.09
CA ALA A 29 6.58 6.83 8.51
C ALA A 29 7.88 7.49 8.01
N ARG A 30 9.01 6.94 8.44
CA ARG A 30 10.34 7.48 8.15
C ARG A 30 10.80 6.96 6.80
N SER A 31 10.25 7.53 5.73
CA SER A 31 10.69 7.20 4.38
C SER A 31 12.10 7.75 4.13
N GLY A 32 13.09 6.86 4.14
CA GLY A 32 14.41 7.11 3.53
C GLY A 32 14.44 6.65 2.08
N GLU A 33 15.34 7.23 1.27
CA GLU A 33 15.56 6.82 -0.13
C GLU A 33 15.69 5.31 -0.32
N PRO A 34 16.46 4.56 0.52
CA PRO A 34 16.59 3.12 0.35
C PRO A 34 15.27 2.37 0.50
N MET A 35 14.39 2.83 1.40
CA MET A 35 13.09 2.18 1.62
C MET A 35 12.15 2.47 0.46
N ALA A 36 12.12 3.69 -0.07
CA ALA A 36 11.30 4.01 -1.23
C ALA A 36 11.69 3.16 -2.45
N VAL A 37 12.98 2.97 -2.69
CA VAL A 37 13.49 2.08 -3.74
C VAL A 37 13.11 0.62 -3.47
N ALA A 38 13.23 0.15 -2.23
CA ALA A 38 12.83 -1.21 -1.85
C ALA A 38 11.33 -1.47 -2.05
N LEU A 39 10.48 -0.45 -1.85
CA LEU A 39 9.04 -0.50 -2.12
C LEU A 39 8.71 -0.39 -3.63
N GLY A 40 9.71 -0.21 -4.48
CA GLY A 40 9.56 -0.12 -5.94
C GLY A 40 9.30 1.28 -6.48
N PHE A 41 9.53 2.33 -5.69
CA PHE A 41 9.46 3.72 -6.14
C PHE A 41 10.85 4.25 -6.52
N GLU A 42 10.89 5.34 -7.29
CA GLU A 42 12.17 5.90 -7.77
C GLU A 42 12.93 6.65 -6.66
N SER A 43 12.21 7.24 -5.72
CA SER A 43 12.73 8.05 -4.63
C SER A 43 11.70 8.21 -3.51
N ALA A 44 12.11 8.75 -2.37
CA ALA A 44 11.20 9.10 -1.28
C ALA A 44 10.12 10.12 -1.72
N GLU A 45 10.46 11.04 -2.62
CA GLU A 45 9.48 11.96 -3.21
C GLU A 45 8.49 11.23 -4.13
N SER A 46 8.99 10.32 -4.97
CA SER A 46 8.16 9.48 -5.84
C SER A 46 7.19 8.63 -5.01
N LEU A 47 7.63 8.04 -3.89
CA LEU A 47 6.76 7.32 -2.95
C LEU A 47 5.59 8.19 -2.46
N ARG A 48 5.83 9.44 -2.06
CA ARG A 48 4.76 10.33 -1.59
C ARG A 48 3.81 10.73 -2.71
N ARG A 49 4.35 11.09 -3.89
CA ARG A 49 3.56 11.55 -5.04
C ARG A 49 2.74 10.41 -5.63
N GLU A 50 3.39 9.32 -5.99
CA GLU A 50 2.74 8.16 -6.58
C GLU A 50 1.89 7.42 -5.56
N GLY A 51 2.30 7.34 -4.29
CA GLY A 51 1.46 6.78 -3.22
C GLY A 51 0.12 7.51 -3.08
N ARG A 52 0.12 8.85 -3.18
CA ARG A 52 -1.12 9.63 -3.21
C ARG A 52 -1.97 9.32 -4.44
N ARG A 53 -1.37 9.28 -5.63
CA ARG A 53 -2.06 8.90 -6.87
C ARG A 53 -2.71 7.52 -6.76
N LEU A 54 -1.99 6.54 -6.19
CA LEU A 54 -2.48 5.19 -5.97
C LEU A 54 -3.65 5.17 -4.99
N ALA A 55 -3.56 5.91 -3.89
CA ALA A 55 -4.63 6.01 -2.91
C ALA A 55 -5.91 6.61 -3.53
N GLU A 56 -5.78 7.67 -4.33
CA GLU A 56 -6.90 8.27 -5.06
C GLU A 56 -7.52 7.31 -6.08
N ALA A 57 -6.70 6.58 -6.83
CA ALA A 57 -7.16 5.58 -7.78
C ALA A 57 -7.91 4.43 -7.09
N ILE A 58 -7.37 3.89 -5.99
CA ILE A 58 -8.01 2.82 -5.21
C ILE A 58 -9.33 3.29 -4.61
N ALA A 59 -9.38 4.50 -4.05
CA ALA A 59 -10.60 5.10 -3.52
C ALA A 59 -11.66 5.30 -4.62
N GLY A 60 -11.21 5.74 -5.81
CA GLY A 60 -12.06 5.95 -6.98
C GLY A 60 -12.44 4.68 -7.75
N ARG A 61 -11.99 3.49 -7.32
CA ARG A 61 -12.16 2.21 -8.05
C ARG A 61 -11.64 2.29 -9.49
N ILE A 62 -10.53 2.99 -9.68
CA ILE A 62 -9.84 3.11 -10.97
C ILE A 62 -8.89 1.92 -11.11
N PRO A 63 -8.93 1.16 -12.23
CA PRO A 63 -8.00 0.08 -12.49
C PRO A 63 -6.54 0.53 -12.41
N LEU A 64 -5.67 -0.35 -11.90
CA LEU A 64 -4.24 -0.09 -11.72
C LEU A 64 -3.40 -1.11 -12.49
N THR A 65 -2.16 -0.77 -12.76
CA THR A 65 -1.21 -1.73 -13.36
C THR A 65 -0.78 -2.79 -12.34
N ARG A 66 -0.18 -3.89 -12.81
CA ARG A 66 0.42 -4.90 -11.91
C ARG A 66 1.46 -4.31 -10.97
N LEU A 67 2.28 -3.40 -11.47
CA LEU A 67 3.31 -2.72 -10.68
C LEU A 67 2.68 -1.84 -9.61
N ASP A 68 1.62 -1.10 -9.96
CA ASP A 68 0.88 -0.26 -9.04
C ASP A 68 0.20 -1.06 -7.91
N TRP A 69 -0.42 -2.19 -8.23
CA TRP A 69 -0.96 -3.11 -7.21
C TRP A 69 0.13 -3.68 -6.30
N THR A 70 1.29 -4.01 -6.87
CA THR A 70 2.44 -4.53 -6.11
C THR A 70 2.96 -3.47 -5.14
N ARG A 71 3.13 -2.23 -5.61
CA ARG A 71 3.56 -1.09 -4.78
C ARG A 71 2.56 -0.81 -3.66
N ALA A 72 1.26 -0.77 -3.97
CA ALA A 72 0.23 -0.51 -2.97
C ALA A 72 0.19 -1.57 -1.86
N LEU A 73 0.26 -2.85 -2.24
CA LEU A 73 0.28 -3.96 -1.29
C LEU A 73 1.53 -3.91 -0.42
N LEU A 74 2.72 -3.86 -1.03
CA LEU A 74 3.98 -3.93 -0.31
C LEU A 74 4.17 -2.72 0.62
N ALA A 75 3.84 -1.51 0.15
CA ALA A 75 3.89 -0.30 0.96
C ALA A 75 2.96 -0.40 2.19
N THR A 76 1.78 -1.00 2.03
CA THR A 76 0.83 -1.21 3.13
C THR A 76 1.34 -2.26 4.13
N GLU A 77 1.93 -3.36 3.64
CA GLU A 77 2.49 -4.41 4.49
C GLU A 77 3.62 -3.86 5.38
N VAL A 78 4.55 -3.11 4.79
CA VAL A 78 5.71 -2.58 5.49
C VAL A 78 5.31 -1.50 6.50
N VAL A 79 4.44 -0.57 6.11
CA VAL A 79 4.05 0.54 6.99
C VAL A 79 3.27 0.07 8.21
N PHE A 80 2.44 -0.96 8.03
CA PHE A 80 1.68 -1.56 9.14
C PHE A 80 2.59 -2.33 10.09
N ALA A 81 3.46 -3.20 9.56
CA ALA A 81 4.19 -4.15 10.40
C ALA A 81 5.45 -3.58 11.04
N SER A 82 6.05 -2.52 10.47
CA SER A 82 7.33 -1.99 10.94
C SER A 82 7.17 -0.75 11.81
N ASP A 83 7.78 -0.78 13.00
CA ASP A 83 7.98 0.42 13.82
C ASP A 83 9.26 1.19 13.44
N VAL A 84 10.23 0.51 12.82
CA VAL A 84 11.52 1.11 12.46
C VAL A 84 11.39 2.09 11.29
N VAL A 85 10.61 1.71 10.29
CA VAL A 85 10.41 2.52 9.06
C VAL A 85 8.95 2.91 8.81
N GLY A 86 8.00 2.16 9.40
CA GLY A 86 6.58 2.36 9.21
C GLY A 86 5.93 3.10 10.37
N SER A 87 4.64 2.83 10.56
CA SER A 87 3.80 3.40 11.62
C SER A 87 3.40 2.34 12.66
N GLY A 88 4.16 1.26 12.84
CA GLY A 88 3.71 0.10 13.65
C GLY A 88 3.12 0.45 15.02
N VAL A 89 3.83 1.22 15.85
CA VAL A 89 3.31 1.64 17.18
C VAL A 89 2.19 2.68 17.08
N ASP A 90 2.24 3.55 16.07
CA ASP A 90 1.29 4.65 15.89
C ASP A 90 0.05 4.27 15.06
N TRP A 91 0.02 3.06 14.49
CA TRP A 91 -0.90 2.65 13.44
C TRP A 91 -2.37 2.83 13.84
N ALA A 92 -2.73 2.32 15.02
CA ALA A 92 -4.09 2.44 15.52
C ALA A 92 -4.48 3.90 15.80
N THR A 93 -3.53 4.73 16.19
CA THR A 93 -3.76 6.16 16.47
C THR A 93 -3.91 6.98 15.20
N THR A 94 -3.09 6.73 14.18
CA THR A 94 -3.06 7.53 12.94
C THR A 94 -4.12 7.09 11.94
N THR A 95 -4.42 5.80 11.89
CA THR A 95 -5.37 5.23 10.91
C THR A 95 -6.76 4.95 11.50
N GLY A 96 -6.85 4.77 12.82
CA GLY A 96 -8.06 4.29 13.50
C GLY A 96 -8.33 2.78 13.31
N LEU A 97 -7.39 2.04 12.72
CA LEU A 97 -7.52 0.60 12.46
C LEU A 97 -6.80 -0.22 13.54
N THR A 98 -7.46 -1.23 14.10
CA THR A 98 -6.81 -2.14 15.06
C THR A 98 -5.87 -3.11 14.35
N ASP A 99 -4.85 -3.61 15.04
CA ASP A 99 -3.92 -4.62 14.47
C ASP A 99 -4.64 -5.89 14.02
N VAL A 100 -5.59 -6.36 14.83
CA VAL A 100 -6.38 -7.57 14.55
C VAL A 100 -7.22 -7.37 13.28
N ASP A 101 -7.91 -6.23 13.18
CA ASP A 101 -8.70 -5.91 12.00
C ASP A 101 -7.83 -5.73 10.76
N THR A 102 -6.66 -5.12 10.95
CA THR A 102 -5.71 -4.83 9.88
C THR A 102 -5.13 -6.12 9.32
N ILE A 103 -4.62 -7.02 10.15
CA ILE A 103 -4.02 -8.27 9.67
C ILE A 103 -5.04 -9.19 9.00
N GLN A 104 -6.29 -9.24 9.50
CA GLN A 104 -7.36 -10.00 8.87
C GLN A 104 -7.69 -9.46 7.48
N THR A 105 -7.84 -8.13 7.36
CA THR A 105 -8.13 -7.46 6.09
C THR A 105 -6.96 -7.61 5.11
N LEU A 106 -5.71 -7.43 5.57
CA LEU A 106 -4.52 -7.57 4.77
C LEU A 106 -4.40 -8.98 4.17
N ARG A 107 -4.73 -10.03 4.94
CA ARG A 107 -4.75 -11.42 4.44
C ARG A 107 -5.82 -11.66 3.37
N LEU A 108 -6.94 -10.95 3.41
CA LEU A 108 -7.95 -11.00 2.34
C LEU A 108 -7.39 -10.36 1.06
N ILE A 109 -6.84 -9.14 1.18
CA ILE A 109 -6.23 -8.42 0.06
C ILE A 109 -5.13 -9.26 -0.61
N GLN A 110 -4.24 -9.86 0.18
CA GLN A 110 -3.15 -10.70 -0.34
C GLN A 110 -3.66 -11.92 -1.12
N ARG A 111 -4.80 -12.50 -0.73
CA ARG A 111 -5.43 -13.60 -1.48
C ARG A 111 -6.05 -13.08 -2.76
N THR A 112 -6.78 -11.97 -2.71
CA THR A 112 -7.40 -11.33 -3.87
C THR A 112 -6.35 -10.94 -4.91
N LEU A 113 -5.23 -10.38 -4.48
CA LEU A 113 -4.15 -9.92 -5.35
C LEU A 113 -3.13 -11.01 -5.73
N ALA A 114 -3.31 -12.27 -5.30
CA ALA A 114 -2.30 -13.32 -5.45
C ALA A 114 -1.88 -13.59 -6.91
N GLY A 115 -2.80 -13.42 -7.86
CA GLY A 115 -2.55 -13.54 -9.31
C GLY A 115 -2.26 -12.21 -10.02
N VAL A 116 -2.29 -11.09 -9.30
CA VAL A 116 -2.14 -9.72 -9.82
C VAL A 116 -0.74 -9.19 -9.55
N VAL A 117 -0.25 -9.29 -8.30
CA VAL A 117 1.05 -8.73 -7.92
C VAL A 117 2.23 -9.49 -8.51
N ILE A 118 3.35 -8.78 -8.63
CA ILE A 118 4.64 -9.31 -9.06
C ILE A 118 5.35 -9.87 -7.82
N ARG A 119 5.78 -11.14 -7.88
CA ARG A 119 6.58 -11.76 -6.83
C ARG A 119 8.04 -11.85 -7.30
N PRO A 120 9.01 -11.29 -6.57
CA PRO A 120 10.42 -11.48 -6.87
C PRO A 120 10.75 -12.98 -6.76
N ARG A 121 11.59 -13.46 -7.68
CA ARG A 121 12.11 -14.84 -7.69
C ARG A 121 13.37 -14.96 -6.86
#